data_AF-A0A1V9VA26-F1
#
_entry.id   AF-A0A1V9VA26-F1
#
_cell.length_a   1.000
_cell.length_b   1.000
_cell.length_c   1.000
_cell.angle_alpha   90.00
_cell.angle_beta   90.00
_cell.angle_gamma   90.00
#
_symmetry.space_group_name_H-M   'P 1'
#
loop_
_entity.id
_entity.type
_entity.pdbx_description
1 polymer ?
#
loop_
_entity_poly.entity_id
_entity_poly.type
_entity_poly.pdbx_seq_one_letter_code
_entity_poly.pdbx_strand_id
1 'polypeptide(L)' 'NHRGKNLALNLIDNIVSRKNIKYLISTVSPSNISSQRVFEKFAKKYEANIEKSTLFFIEDFVNSHEEEVQFKIGPIK' A
#
# COMPACT_ATOMS: atom_id res chain seq x y z
N ASN A 1 -9.63 -12.83 16.48
CA ASN A 1 -8.25 -12.67 15.93
C ASN A 1 -8.27 -13.00 14.44
N HIS A 2 -7.91 -12.03 13.57
CA HIS A 2 -7.97 -12.17 12.10
C HIS A 2 -6.64 -11.85 11.40
N ARG A 3 -5.54 -11.64 12.15
CA ARG A 3 -4.20 -11.45 11.59
C ARG A 3 -3.72 -12.75 10.91
N GLY A 4 -2.84 -12.63 9.92
CA GLY A 4 -2.28 -13.78 9.18
C GLY A 4 -3.21 -14.45 8.16
N LYS A 5 -4.49 -14.03 8.08
CA LYS A 5 -5.49 -14.62 7.18
C LYS A 5 -5.60 -13.93 5.81
N ASN A 6 -4.61 -13.12 5.44
CA ASN A 6 -4.59 -12.27 4.23
C ASN A 6 -5.85 -11.40 4.03
N LEU A 7 -6.60 -11.09 5.10
CA LEU A 7 -7.89 -10.39 4.99
C LEU A 7 -7.75 -9.03 4.30
N ALA A 8 -6.74 -8.23 4.65
CA ALA A 8 -6.51 -6.92 4.03
C ALA A 8 -6.23 -7.03 2.52
N LEU A 9 -5.43 -8.00 2.09
CA LEU A 9 -5.17 -8.25 0.67
C LEU A 9 -6.46 -8.63 -0.06
N ASN A 10 -7.27 -9.53 0.52
CA ASN A 10 -8.53 -9.95 -0.08
C ASN A 10 -9.54 -8.79 -0.22
N LEU A 11 -9.56 -7.86 0.74
CA LEU A 11 -10.41 -6.67 0.67
C LEU A 11 -9.96 -5.72 -0.46
N ILE A 12 -8.66 -5.48 -0.59
CA ILE A 12 -8.11 -4.66 -1.68
C ILE A 12 -8.40 -5.33 -3.03
N ASP A 13 -8.11 -6.61 -3.19
CA ASP A 13 -8.38 -7.39 -4.41
C ASP A 13 -9.86 -7.33 -4.81
N ASN A 14 -10.77 -7.38 -3.83
CA ASN A 14 -12.20 -7.27 -4.08
C ASN A 14 -12.62 -5.90 -4.61
N ILE A 15 -11.98 -4.82 -4.15
CA ILE A 15 -12.22 -3.46 -4.65
C ILE A 15 -11.66 -3.33 -6.08
N VAL A 16 -10.42 -3.79 -6.28
CA VAL A 16 -9.70 -3.69 -7.57
C VAL A 16 -10.41 -4.49 -8.66
N SER A 17 -10.85 -5.72 -8.38
CA SER A 17 -11.53 -6.58 -9.36
C SER A 17 -12.87 -6.03 -9.87
N ARG A 18 -13.45 -5.04 -9.18
CA ARG A 18 -14.73 -4.41 -9.57
C ARG A 18 -14.55 -3.13 -10.39
N LYS A 19 -13.30 -2.67 -10.61
CA LYS A 19 -13.02 -1.39 -11.26
C LYS A 19 -11.88 -1.54 -12.26
N ASN A 20 -11.98 -0.85 -13.39
CA ASN A 20 -10.86 -0.73 -14.31
C ASN A 20 -9.88 0.33 -13.76
N ILE A 21 -8.98 -0.08 -12.85
CA ILE A 21 -7.95 0.80 -12.28
C ILE A 21 -6.58 0.48 -12.86
N LYS A 22 -5.80 1.53 -13.12
CA LYS A 22 -4.41 1.38 -13.61
C LYS A 22 -3.39 1.41 -12.48
N TYR A 23 -3.66 2.14 -11.40
CA TYR A 23 -2.74 2.28 -10.27
C TYR A 23 -3.50 2.21 -8.94
N LEU A 24 -2.88 1.55 -7.96
CA LEU A 24 -3.26 1.65 -6.55
C LEU A 24 -2.22 2.55 -5.86
N ILE A 25 -2.70 3.62 -5.20
CA ILE A 25 -1.84 4.56 -4.47
C ILE A 25 -2.25 4.54 -3.00
N SER A 26 -1.26 4.40 -2.11
CA SER A 26 -1.44 4.52 -0.65
C SER A 26 -0.19 5.15 -0.05
N THR A 27 -0.28 5.63 1.18
CA THR A 27 0.90 5.90 2.01
C THR A 27 1.06 4.84 3.09
N VAL A 28 2.31 4.61 3.52
CA VAL A 28 2.67 3.69 4.58
C VAL A 28 3.85 4.26 5.35
N SER A 29 3.73 4.39 6.67
CA SER A 29 4.86 4.76 7.53
C SER A 29 5.93 3.65 7.59
N PRO A 30 7.23 3.99 7.75
CA PRO A 30 8.34 3.04 7.76
C PRO A 30 8.18 1.87 8.74
N SER A 31 7.62 2.10 9.94
CA SER A 31 7.42 1.05 10.94
C SER A 31 6.26 0.11 10.61
N ASN A 32 5.38 0.44 9.66
CA ASN A 32 4.18 -0.35 9.35
C ASN A 32 4.49 -1.52 8.39
N ILE A 33 5.34 -2.44 8.84
CA ILE A 33 5.77 -3.64 8.10
C ILE A 33 4.57 -4.50 7.67
N SER A 34 3.47 -4.47 8.43
CA SER A 34 2.27 -5.23 8.10
C SER A 34 1.61 -4.72 6.82
N SER A 35 1.42 -3.40 6.67
CA SER A 35 0.88 -2.80 5.45
C SER A 35 1.84 -2.93 4.28
N GLN A 36 3.15 -2.74 4.49
CA GLN A 36 4.15 -2.92 3.43
C GLN A 36 4.05 -4.31 2.79
N ARG A 37 3.96 -5.37 3.62
CA ARG A 37 3.78 -6.76 3.14
C ARG A 37 2.48 -6.98 2.38
N VAL A 38 1.39 -6.28 2.73
CA VAL A 38 0.12 -6.37 1.99
C VAL A 38 0.30 -5.80 0.58
N PHE A 39 0.89 -4.62 0.47
CA PHE A 39 1.11 -3.95 -0.82
C PHE A 39 2.15 -4.68 -1.69
N GLU A 40 3.20 -5.25 -1.09
CA GLU A 40 4.17 -6.11 -1.80
C GLU A 40 3.52 -7.39 -2.35
N LYS A 41 2.66 -8.04 -1.57
CA LYS A 41 1.90 -9.21 -2.03
C LYS A 41 0.91 -8.84 -3.14
N PHE A 42 0.24 -7.69 -3.01
CA PHE A 42 -0.66 -7.18 -4.02
C PHE A 42 0.08 -6.93 -5.34
N ALA A 43 1.20 -6.20 -5.31
CA ALA A 43 2.02 -5.95 -6.49
C ALA A 43 2.50 -7.25 -7.15
N LYS A 44 2.97 -8.22 -6.34
CA LYS A 44 3.37 -9.55 -6.83
C LYS A 44 2.21 -10.29 -7.51
N LYS A 45 1.00 -10.23 -6.94
CA LYS A 45 -0.19 -10.90 -7.48
C LYS A 45 -0.61 -10.34 -8.84
N TYR A 46 -0.48 -9.02 -9.02
CA TYR A 46 -0.86 -8.34 -10.26
C TYR A 46 0.32 -8.10 -11.22
N GLU A 47 1.49 -8.70 -10.95
CA GLU A 47 2.72 -8.51 -11.72
C GLU A 47 3.05 -7.02 -11.97
N ALA A 48 2.79 -6.19 -10.96
CA ALA A 48 2.91 -4.75 -11.00
C ALA A 48 4.19 -4.26 -10.30
N ASN A 49 4.71 -3.12 -10.76
CA ASN A 49 5.83 -2.44 -10.10
C ASN A 49 5.34 -1.65 -8.88
N ILE A 50 6.25 -1.41 -7.92
CA ILE A 50 6.04 -0.47 -6.82
C ILE A 50 7.04 0.67 -6.95
N GLU A 51 6.54 1.87 -7.20
CA GLU A 51 7.30 3.10 -7.06
C GLU A 51 7.10 3.62 -5.63
N LYS A 52 8.20 3.95 -4.93
CA LYS A 52 8.17 4.50 -3.57
C LYS A 52 8.81 5.88 -3.52
N SER A 53 8.18 6.80 -2.83
CA SER A 53 8.75 8.12 -2.51
C SER A 53 8.11 8.66 -1.22
N THR A 54 8.88 9.31 -0.35
CA THR A 54 8.29 10.05 0.78
C THR A 54 7.31 11.10 0.25
N LEU A 55 6.06 11.07 0.73
CA LEU A 55 5.03 12.02 0.34
C LEU A 55 4.80 13.06 1.42
N PHE A 56 4.80 12.63 2.68
CA PHE A 56 4.76 13.53 3.84
C PHE A 56 5.99 13.25 4.70
N PHE A 57 6.81 14.27 4.90
CA PHE A 57 7.99 14.21 5.75
C PHE A 57 7.60 14.39 7.22
N ILE A 58 8.51 14.09 8.15
CA ILE A 58 8.24 14.21 9.59
C ILE A 58 7.87 15.66 9.94
N GLU A 59 8.49 16.63 9.28
CA GLU A 59 8.30 18.07 9.47
C GLU A 59 6.90 18.55 9.05
N ASP A 60 6.18 17.76 8.24
CA ASP A 60 4.81 18.08 7.82
C ASP A 60 3.78 17.81 8.94
N PHE A 61 4.16 17.10 10.00
CA PHE A 61 3.28 16.72 11.10
C PHE A 61 3.48 17.59 12.34
N VAL A 62 2.37 18.00 12.98
CA VAL A 62 2.37 18.81 14.22
C VAL A 62 2.66 17.98 15.48
N ASN A 63 2.59 16.65 15.39
CA ASN A 63 2.78 15.71 16.48
C ASN A 63 3.89 14.71 16.13
N SER A 64 4.32 13.89 17.10
CA SER A 64 5.28 12.82 16.87
C SER A 64 4.66 11.74 15.98
N HIS A 65 4.85 11.89 14.67
CA HIS A 65 4.42 10.97 13.63
C HIS A 65 5.63 10.63 12.75
N GLU A 66 5.64 9.42 12.19
CA GLU A 66 6.66 9.05 11.21
C GLU A 66 6.37 9.70 9.86
N GLU A 67 7.36 9.74 8.95
CA GLU A 67 7.08 10.07 7.56
C GLU A 67 6.08 9.08 6.93
N GLU A 68 5.38 9.50 5.89
CA GLU A 68 4.46 8.67 5.12
C GLU A 68 4.99 8.47 3.71
N VAL A 69 5.45 7.25 3.43
CA VAL A 69 6.00 6.85 2.13
C VAL A 69 4.85 6.48 1.21
N GLN A 70 4.73 7.16 0.06
CA GLN A 70 3.79 6.76 -0.99
C GLN A 70 4.25 5.46 -1.65
N PHE A 71 3.32 4.52 -1.76
CA PHE A 71 3.41 3.33 -2.58
C PHE A 71 2.50 3.54 -3.78
N LYS A 72 3.08 3.68 -4.97
CA LYS A 72 2.34 3.71 -6.23
C LYS A 72 2.56 2.40 -6.96
N ILE A 73 1.49 1.60 -7.04
CA ILE A 73 1.53 0.22 -7.52
C ILE A 73 0.82 0.13 -8.86
N GLY A 74 1.54 -0.29 -9.89
CA GLY A 74 1.01 -0.48 -11.23
C GLY A 74 2.08 -0.43 -12.34
N PRO A 75 1.67 -0.40 -13.61
CA PRO A 75 0.28 -0.50 -14.06
C PRO A 75 -0.32 -1.87 -13.72
N ILE A 76 -1.56 -1.87 -13.24
CA ILE A 76 -2.38 -3.06 -13.00
C ILE A 76 -3.17 -3.32 -14.30
N LYS A 77 -3.18 -4.58 -14.76
CA LYS A 77 -3.98 -5.02 -15.92
C LYS A 77 -5.33 -5.57 -15.50
#